data_AF-A0A7W1FSH8-F1
#
_entry.id   AF-A0A7W1FSH8-F1
#
_cell.length_a   1.000
_cell.length_b   1.000
_cell.length_c   1.000
_cell.angle_alpha   90.00
_cell.angle_beta   90.00
_cell.angle_gamma   90.00
#
_symmetry.space_group_name_H-M   'P 1'
#
loop_
_entity.id
_entity.type
_entity.pdbx_description
1 polymer ?
#
loop_
_entity_poly.entity_id
_entity_poly.type
_entity_poly.pdbx_seq_one_letter_code
_entity_poly.pdbx_strand_id
1 'polypeptide(L)' 'APTLLIVGDEDQPRVFAAADLLEKEIPNARKVVRHGTAHVPNMERPEEFNRLVLDFLKDHR' A
#
# COMPACT_ATOMS: atom_id res chain seq x y z
N ALA A 1 9.79 9.83 -8.00
CA ALA A 1 8.43 10.38 -7.81
C ALA A 1 7.89 9.86 -6.48
N PRO A 2 6.96 10.55 -5.81
CA PRO A 2 6.25 9.99 -4.65
C PRO A 2 5.64 8.63 -5.01
N THR A 3 5.68 7.66 -4.09
CA THR A 3 5.16 6.30 -4.32
C THR A 3 4.37 5.82 -3.13
N LEU A 4 3.17 5.28 -3.35
CA LEU A 4 2.35 4.65 -2.32
C LEU A 4 2.35 3.13 -2.50
N LEU A 5 2.73 2.41 -1.46
CA LEU A 5 2.63 0.95 -1.37
C LEU A 5 1.46 0.60 -0.44
N ILE A 6 0.53 -0.23 -0.91
CA ILE A 6 -0.59 -0.73 -0.12
C ILE A 6 -0.55 -2.26 -0.14
N VAL A 7 -0.41 -2.87 1.04
CA VAL A 7 -0.40 -4.33 1.20
C VAL A 7 -1.34 -4.75 2.31
N GLY A 8 -1.96 -5.93 2.19
CA GLY A 8 -2.78 -6.51 3.24
C GLY A 8 -1.96 -7.27 4.28
N ASP A 9 -2.39 -7.29 5.55
CA ASP A 9 -1.70 -7.99 6.66
C ASP A 9 -1.89 -9.52 6.66
N GLU A 10 -2.82 -10.03 5.87
CA GLU A 10 -3.13 -11.46 5.72
C GLU A 10 -2.55 -12.06 4.41
N ASP A 11 -1.76 -11.29 3.65
CA ASP A 11 -1.12 -11.80 2.43
C ASP A 11 0.06 -12.74 2.75
N GLN A 12 0.65 -13.33 1.72
CA GLN A 12 1.79 -14.22 1.84
C GLN A 12 3.02 -13.46 2.36
N PRO A 13 3.87 -14.06 3.20
CA PRO A 13 5.09 -13.44 3.72
C PRO A 13 5.99 -12.81 2.66
N ARG A 14 6.02 -13.39 1.45
CA ARG A 14 6.79 -12.88 0.30
C ARG A 14 6.32 -11.50 -0.18
N VAL A 15 5.04 -11.17 -0.02
CA VAL A 15 4.48 -9.88 -0.43
C VAL A 15 4.92 -8.78 0.53
N PHE A 16 4.93 -9.06 1.84
CA PHE A 16 5.54 -8.13 2.82
C PHE A 16 7.01 -7.90 2.56
N ALA A 17 7.78 -8.98 2.35
CA ALA A 17 9.20 -8.86 2.07
C ALA A 17 9.47 -8.01 0.81
N ALA A 18 8.63 -8.15 -0.22
CA ALA A 18 8.71 -7.30 -1.41
C ALA A 18 8.34 -5.84 -1.09
N ALA A 19 7.29 -5.59 -0.32
CA ALA A 19 6.89 -4.23 0.06
C ALA A 19 7.94 -3.54 0.95
N ASP A 20 8.57 -4.27 1.87
CA ASP A 20 9.66 -3.78 2.71
C ASP A 20 10.89 -3.42 1.87
N LEU A 21 11.22 -4.25 0.88
CA LEU A 21 12.29 -3.96 -0.07
C LEU A 21 11.97 -2.70 -0.89
N LEU A 22 10.75 -2.60 -1.43
CA LEU A 22 10.35 -1.43 -2.22
C LEU A 22 10.33 -0.14 -1.39
N GLU A 23 9.86 -0.20 -0.14
CA GLU A 23 9.89 0.94 0.78
C GLU A 23 11.33 1.41 1.07
N LYS A 24 12.26 0.46 1.22
CA LYS A 24 13.68 0.75 1.46
C LYS A 24 14.38 1.36 0.24
N GLU A 25 14.06 0.88 -0.97
CA GLU A 25 14.80 1.20 -2.18
C GLU A 25 14.19 2.35 -2.99
N ILE A 26 12.89 2.67 -2.81
CA ILE A 26 12.23 3.77 -3.53
C ILE A 26 12.27 5.05 -2.67
N PRO A 27 12.98 6.11 -3.12
CA PRO A 27 12.98 7.38 -2.40
C PRO A 27 11.58 8.00 -2.35
N ASN A 28 11.18 8.46 -1.17
CA ASN A 28 9.85 9.03 -0.89
C ASN A 28 8.69 8.02 -1.08
N ALA A 29 8.95 6.73 -0.84
CA ALA A 29 7.90 5.74 -0.70
C ALA A 29 7.19 5.88 0.65
N ARG A 30 5.88 5.63 0.64
CA ARG A 30 5.05 5.47 1.83
C ARG A 30 4.38 4.10 1.76
N LYS A 31 4.61 3.24 2.76
CA LYS A 31 3.92 1.95 2.87
C LYS A 31 2.74 2.05 3.82
N VAL A 32 1.64 1.41 3.46
CA VAL A 32 0.45 1.22 4.29
C VAL A 32 0.13 -0.26 4.34
N VAL A 33 0.06 -0.79 5.56
CA VAL A 33 -0.43 -2.15 5.81
C VAL A 33 -1.92 -2.07 6.15
N ARG A 34 -2.74 -2.89 5.48
CA ARG A 34 -4.19 -2.95 5.69
C ARG A 34 -4.61 -4.20 6.44
N HIS A 35 -5.14 -3.97 7.64
CA HIS A 35 -5.67 -5.02 8.49
C HIS A 35 -6.93 -5.68 7.90
N GLY A 36 -6.94 -7.01 7.90
CA GLY A 36 -8.06 -7.82 7.40
C GLY A 36 -8.19 -7.82 5.88
N THR A 37 -7.06 -7.70 5.17
CA THR A 37 -6.98 -7.83 3.71
C THR A 37 -5.78 -8.69 3.34
N ALA A 38 -5.88 -9.41 2.22
CA ALA A 38 -4.81 -10.21 1.68
C ALA A 38 -4.35 -9.63 0.33
N HIS A 39 -4.53 -10.39 -0.75
CA HIS A 39 -3.87 -10.15 -2.02
C HIS A 39 -4.47 -9.01 -2.85
N VAL A 40 -5.72 -8.63 -2.57
CA VAL A 40 -6.46 -7.64 -3.37
C VAL A 40 -7.15 -6.61 -2.48
N PRO A 41 -6.39 -5.78 -1.73
CA PRO A 41 -6.97 -4.81 -0.80
C PRO A 41 -7.94 -3.82 -1.46
N ASN A 42 -7.77 -3.54 -2.75
CA ASN A 42 -8.66 -2.72 -3.56
C ASN A 42 -10.06 -3.34 -3.75
N MET A 43 -10.19 -4.67 -3.67
CA MET A 43 -11.46 -5.38 -3.75
C MET A 43 -12.00 -5.76 -2.36
N GLU A 44 -11.12 -6.05 -1.40
CA GLU A 44 -11.49 -6.49 -0.05
C GLU A 44 -11.97 -5.34 0.85
N ARG A 45 -11.41 -4.14 0.65
CA ARG A 45 -11.76 -2.90 1.37
C ARG A 45 -11.74 -1.69 0.42
N PRO A 46 -12.62 -1.64 -0.58
CA PRO A 46 -12.56 -0.65 -1.65
C PRO A 46 -12.62 0.81 -1.16
N GLU A 47 -13.44 1.11 -0.14
CA GLU A 47 -13.58 2.47 0.40
C GLU A 47 -12.32 2.93 1.14
N GLU A 48 -11.62 2.04 1.85
CA GLU A 48 -10.34 2.35 2.48
C GLU A 48 -9.24 2.53 1.44
N PHE A 49 -9.16 1.61 0.47
CA PHE A 49 -8.20 1.70 -0.61
C PHE A 49 -8.34 3.01 -1.39
N ASN A 50 -9.57 3.35 -1.80
CA ASN A 50 -9.86 4.58 -2.55
C ASN A 50 -9.48 5.83 -1.75
N ARG A 51 -9.77 5.86 -0.44
CA ARG A 51 -9.34 6.99 0.43
C ARG A 51 -7.82 7.15 0.43
N LEU A 52 -7.08 6.07 0.64
CA LEU A 52 -5.61 6.10 0.65
C LEU A 52 -5.03 6.61 -0.67
N VAL A 53 -5.55 6.13 -1.80
CA VAL A 53 -5.11 6.56 -3.14
C VAL A 53 -5.44 8.04 -3.36
N LEU A 54 -6.67 8.46 -3.07
CA LEU A 54 -7.09 9.84 -3.30
C LEU A 54 -6.35 10.83 -2.40
N ASP A 55 -6.07 10.49 -1.14
CA ASP A 55 -5.32 11.36 -0.24
C ASP A 55 -3.86 11.47 -0.69
N PHE A 56 -3.23 10.37 -1.09
CA PHE A 56 -1.88 10.41 -1.69
C PHE A 56 -1.83 11.28 -2.95
N LEU A 57 -2.83 11.18 -3.83
CA LEU A 57 -2.89 12.01 -5.03
C LEU A 57 -3.05 13.50 -4.70
N LYS A 58 -3.83 13.86 -3.66
CA LYS A 58 -4.00 15.26 -3.23
C LYS A 58 -2.71 15.84 -2.66
N ASP A 59 -1.98 15.05 -1.86
CA ASP A 59 -0.71 15.47 -1.22
C ASP A 59 0.42 15.73 -2.24
N HIS A 60 0.27 15.22 -3.47
CA HIS A 60 1.28 15.27 -4.52
C HIS A 60 0.77 15.83 -5.86
N ARG A 61 -0.22 16.74 -5.80
CA ARG A 61 -0.63 17.56 -6.96
C ARG A 61 0.39 18.63 -7.31
#